data_AF-A0A0C3QHR3-F1
#
_entry.id   AF-A0A0C3QHR3-F1
#
_cell.length_a   1.000
_cell.length_b   1.000
_cell.length_c   1.000
_cell.angle_alpha   90.00
_cell.angle_beta   90.00
_cell.angle_gamma   90.00
#
_symmetry.space_group_name_H-M   'P 1'
#
loop_
_entity.id
_entity.type
_entity.pdbx_description
1 polymer ?
#
loop_
_entity_poly.entity_id
_entity_poly.type
_entity_poly.pdbx_seq_one_letter_code
_entity_poly.pdbx_strand_id
1 'polypeptide(L)'
;SGVFAMSCRHVLLCPNGVCDLTKGEGFHYVDVPMSMVINTAIDRGLRDLVISYDIACKYSINFLNRVCASPYPLLPPDVQSLVSITWLIGKFHLGGHREECHQSFNFNYTPGVGRMSGELVETIWSYFDYLKYQTREMGPGARQEMLSDAMNYWNWRKIVKLGMLQSGAAALILITSST
;
A
#
# COMPACT_ATOMS: atom_id res chain seq x y z
N SER A 1 -17.24 3.50 7.46
CA SER A 1 -16.52 2.67 6.47
C SER A 1 -15.35 3.48 5.97
N GLY A 2 -14.22 2.83 5.72
CA GLY A 2 -13.00 3.47 5.22
C GLY A 2 -12.55 2.86 3.90
N VAL A 3 -11.40 3.29 3.40
CA VAL A 3 -10.76 2.71 2.21
C VAL A 3 -9.29 2.48 2.52
N PHE A 4 -8.84 1.27 2.24
CA PHE A 4 -7.44 0.93 2.21
C PHE A 4 -6.91 1.08 0.79
N ALA A 5 -5.72 1.66 0.61
CA ALA A 5 -5.08 1.71 -0.68
C ALA A 5 -3.57 1.57 -0.60
N MET A 6 -3.01 0.95 -1.63
CA MET A 6 -1.58 0.84 -1.86
C MET A 6 -1.18 1.73 -3.02
N SER A 7 -0.06 2.42 -2.88
CA SER A 7 0.52 3.24 -3.94
C SER A 7 2.00 2.96 -4.09
N CYS A 8 2.58 3.11 -5.28
CA CYS A 8 4.02 3.04 -5.42
C CYS A 8 4.68 4.36 -5.00
N ARG A 9 6.02 4.36 -4.91
CA ARG A 9 6.83 5.56 -4.63
C ARG A 9 6.55 6.78 -5.52
N HIS A 10 6.02 6.56 -6.72
CA HIS A 10 5.65 7.64 -7.66
C HIS A 10 4.27 8.24 -7.36
N VAL A 11 3.64 7.80 -6.26
CA VAL A 11 2.30 8.21 -5.83
C VAL A 11 1.25 7.81 -6.86
N LEU A 12 1.42 6.63 -7.45
CA LEU A 12 0.44 5.97 -8.30
C LEU A 12 -0.20 4.85 -7.50
N LEU A 13 -1.53 4.81 -7.47
CA LEU A 13 -2.27 3.72 -6.85
C LEU A 13 -1.98 2.42 -7.60
N CYS A 14 -1.69 1.37 -6.83
CA CYS A 14 -1.41 0.05 -7.37
C CYS A 14 -2.69 -0.60 -7.89
N PRO A 15 -2.67 -1.23 -9.08
CA PRO A 15 -3.78 -2.06 -9.55
C PRO A 15 -4.11 -3.13 -8.51
N ASN A 16 -5.41 -3.35 -8.26
CA ASN A 16 -5.91 -4.30 -7.24
C ASN A 16 -5.42 -4.02 -5.80
N GLY A 17 -4.81 -2.86 -5.56
CA GLY A 17 -4.28 -2.47 -4.26
C GLY A 17 -5.27 -1.68 -3.39
N VAL A 18 -6.56 -1.68 -3.72
CA VAL A 18 -7.59 -0.87 -3.06
C VAL A 18 -8.70 -1.78 -2.53
N CYS A 19 -9.16 -1.54 -1.30
CA CYS A 19 -10.23 -2.31 -0.68
C CYS A 19 -11.12 -1.43 0.22
N ASP A 20 -12.42 -1.69 0.22
CA ASP A 20 -13.38 -1.06 1.14
C ASP A 20 -13.30 -1.68 2.54
N LEU A 21 -13.29 -0.82 3.56
CA LEU A 21 -13.30 -1.22 4.97
C LEU A 21 -14.71 -1.05 5.54
N THR A 22 -15.37 -2.15 5.92
CA THR A 22 -16.77 -2.07 6.41
C THR A 22 -16.87 -1.80 7.92
N LYS A 23 -15.96 -2.38 8.73
CA LYS A 23 -15.96 -2.30 10.20
C LYS A 23 -14.59 -1.92 10.76
N GLY A 24 -14.08 -0.77 10.32
CA GLY A 24 -12.75 -0.28 10.69
C GLY A 24 -11.62 -1.06 10.05
N GLU A 25 -10.40 -0.76 10.47
CA GLU A 25 -9.19 -1.41 9.95
C GLU A 25 -9.02 -2.79 10.56
N GLY A 26 -9.02 -3.81 9.70
CA GLY A 26 -8.76 -5.20 10.08
C GLY A 26 -7.78 -5.83 9.10
N PHE A 27 -6.84 -6.63 9.60
CA PHE A 27 -5.78 -7.21 8.76
C PHE A 27 -6.31 -8.05 7.60
N HIS A 28 -7.44 -8.74 7.79
CA HIS A 28 -8.07 -9.53 6.74
C HIS A 28 -8.52 -8.70 5.52
N TYR A 29 -8.91 -7.43 5.71
CA TYR A 29 -9.21 -6.54 4.58
C TYR A 29 -7.94 -6.16 3.81
N VAL A 30 -6.82 -6.02 4.53
CA VAL A 30 -5.53 -5.58 3.98
C VAL A 30 -4.80 -6.72 3.28
N ASP A 31 -4.93 -7.96 3.79
CA ASP A 31 -4.22 -9.14 3.29
C ASP A 31 -4.49 -9.40 1.80
N VAL A 32 -5.72 -9.16 1.33
CA VAL A 32 -6.12 -9.35 -0.07
C VAL A 32 -5.42 -8.37 -1.03
N PRO A 33 -5.62 -7.03 -0.93
CA PRO A 33 -4.95 -6.08 -1.81
C PRO A 33 -3.42 -6.14 -1.67
N MET A 34 -2.89 -6.37 -0.47
CA MET A 34 -1.47 -6.58 -0.22
C MET A 34 -0.91 -7.72 -1.07
N SER A 35 -1.55 -8.89 -1.00
CA SER A 35 -1.12 -10.08 -1.71
C SER A 35 -1.25 -9.92 -3.23
N MET A 36 -2.33 -9.29 -3.70
CA MET A 36 -2.53 -9.02 -5.14
C MET A 36 -1.43 -8.12 -5.71
N VAL A 37 -1.03 -7.09 -4.96
CA VAL A 37 0.05 -6.20 -5.38
C VAL A 37 1.41 -6.90 -5.33
N ILE A 38 1.67 -7.72 -4.32
CA ILE A 38 2.90 -8.54 -4.23
C ILE A 38 2.98 -9.54 -5.38
N ASN A 39 1.92 -10.29 -5.69
CA ASN A 39 1.87 -11.20 -6.84
C ASN A 39 2.17 -10.45 -8.16
N THR A 40 1.49 -9.32 -8.37
CA THR A 40 1.74 -8.47 -9.56
C THR A 40 3.20 -8.03 -9.65
N ALA A 41 3.84 -7.75 -8.51
CA ALA A 41 5.24 -7.37 -8.48
C ALA A 41 6.18 -8.54 -8.80
N ILE A 42 5.90 -9.73 -8.24
CA ILE A 42 6.65 -10.97 -8.52
C ILE A 42 6.56 -11.32 -10.02
N ASP A 43 5.35 -11.26 -10.59
CA ASP A 43 5.08 -11.53 -12.01
C ASP A 43 5.83 -10.56 -12.93
N ARG A 44 6.03 -9.31 -12.48
CA ARG A 44 6.83 -8.30 -13.17
C ARG A 44 8.34 -8.44 -12.96
N GLY A 45 8.79 -9.50 -12.28
CA GLY A 45 10.21 -9.77 -12.07
C GLY A 45 10.83 -9.01 -10.90
N LEU A 46 10.04 -8.35 -10.04
CA LEU A 46 10.56 -7.67 -8.87
C LEU A 46 10.89 -8.71 -7.78
N ARG A 47 12.06 -8.58 -7.16
CA ARG A 47 12.59 -9.52 -6.17
C ARG A 47 12.85 -8.88 -4.81
N ASP A 48 12.97 -7.56 -4.76
CA ASP A 48 13.10 -6.80 -3.52
C ASP A 48 11.94 -5.81 -3.42
N LEU A 49 11.06 -6.03 -2.46
CA LEU A 49 9.95 -5.16 -2.15
C LEU A 49 10.17 -4.52 -0.79
N VAL A 50 10.00 -3.21 -0.76
CA VAL A 50 9.93 -2.46 0.47
C VAL A 50 8.48 -2.00 0.60
N ILE A 51 7.90 -2.29 1.76
CA ILE A 51 6.50 -2.02 2.06
C ILE A 51 6.44 -1.17 3.33
N SER A 52 5.90 0.04 3.21
CA SER A 52 5.61 0.86 4.39
C SER A 52 4.16 0.77 4.79
N TYR A 53 3.87 0.62 6.07
CA TYR A 53 2.52 0.64 6.61
C TYR A 53 2.56 1.17 8.03
N ASP A 54 1.58 1.99 8.44
CA ASP A 54 1.59 2.67 9.75
C ASP A 54 1.77 1.68 10.89
N ILE A 55 1.10 0.54 10.81
CA ILE A 55 1.17 -0.53 11.80
C ILE A 55 1.97 -1.74 11.31
N ALA A 56 2.95 -1.53 10.43
CA ALA A 56 3.80 -2.59 9.87
C ALA A 56 4.43 -3.48 10.97
N CYS A 57 4.84 -2.90 12.10
CA CYS A 57 5.43 -3.65 13.21
C CYS A 57 4.48 -4.67 13.87
N LYS A 58 3.17 -4.49 13.72
CA LYS A 58 2.16 -5.46 14.18
C LYS A 58 1.69 -6.35 13.04
N TYR A 59 1.45 -5.75 11.87
CA TYR A 59 0.90 -6.42 10.71
C TYR A 59 1.81 -7.53 10.16
N SER A 60 3.11 -7.24 10.05
CA SER A 60 4.12 -8.11 9.43
C SER A 60 4.36 -9.43 10.18
N ILE A 61 4.22 -9.42 11.52
CA ILE A 61 4.53 -10.58 12.39
C ILE A 61 3.86 -11.86 11.91
N ASN A 62 2.57 -11.78 11.59
CA ASN A 62 1.77 -12.93 11.17
C ASN A 62 1.37 -12.87 9.70
N PHE A 63 1.95 -11.95 8.91
CA PHE A 63 1.52 -11.73 7.53
C PHE A 63 1.62 -13.01 6.70
N LEU A 64 2.79 -13.65 6.66
CA LEU A 64 3.02 -14.87 5.88
C LEU A 64 2.10 -16.01 6.31
N ASN A 65 1.88 -16.19 7.62
CA ASN A 65 0.95 -17.19 8.13
C ASN A 65 -0.48 -16.94 7.62
N ARG A 66 -0.95 -15.68 7.62
CA ARG A 66 -2.31 -15.35 7.14
C ARG A 66 -2.48 -15.59 5.65
N VAL A 67 -1.48 -15.25 4.85
CA VAL A 67 -1.60 -15.26 3.37
C VAL A 67 -1.14 -16.56 2.70
N CYS A 68 -0.30 -17.36 3.36
CA CYS A 68 0.25 -18.60 2.81
C CYS A 68 -0.31 -19.89 3.43
N ALA A 69 -0.78 -19.88 4.69
CA ALA A 69 -1.19 -21.09 5.41
C ALA A 69 -2.69 -21.43 5.32
N SER A 70 -3.45 -20.66 4.52
CA SER A 70 -4.88 -20.89 4.27
C SER A 70 -5.10 -22.03 3.26
N PRO A 71 -6.23 -22.77 3.30
CA PRO A 71 -6.64 -23.68 2.21
C PRO A 71 -6.74 -22.99 0.84
N TYR A 72 -6.96 -21.68 0.85
CA TYR A 72 -6.95 -20.81 -0.32
C TYR A 72 -5.89 -19.72 -0.10
N PRO A 73 -4.61 -20.04 -0.33
CA PRO A 73 -3.52 -19.10 -0.08
C PRO A 73 -3.57 -17.94 -1.07
N LEU A 74 -3.35 -16.72 -0.57
CA LEU A 74 -3.28 -15.50 -1.39
C LEU A 74 -1.89 -15.32 -2.02
N LEU A 75 -0.86 -15.87 -1.38
CA LEU A 75 0.52 -15.91 -1.87
C LEU A 75 1.03 -17.36 -1.89
N PRO A 76 1.93 -17.72 -2.82
CA PRO A 76 2.55 -19.04 -2.83
C PRO A 76 3.19 -19.40 -1.47
N PRO A 77 3.14 -20.66 -1.01
CA PRO A 77 3.76 -21.07 0.25
C PRO A 77 5.27 -20.78 0.32
N ASP A 78 5.94 -20.78 -0.83
CA ASP A 78 7.37 -20.52 -1.02
C ASP A 78 7.67 -19.06 -1.43
N VAL A 79 6.75 -18.12 -1.21
CA VAL A 79 6.89 -16.71 -1.63
C VAL A 79 8.20 -16.04 -1.17
N GLN A 80 8.73 -16.45 -0.02
CA GLN A 80 10.02 -15.93 0.50
C GLN A 80 11.22 -16.31 -0.36
N SER A 81 11.12 -17.35 -1.19
CA SER A 81 12.14 -17.70 -2.19
C SER A 81 12.03 -16.86 -3.47
N LEU A 82 10.85 -16.28 -3.71
CA LEU A 82 10.54 -15.49 -4.90
C LEU A 82 10.78 -13.99 -4.69
N VAL A 83 10.59 -13.50 -3.47
CA VAL A 83 10.69 -12.08 -3.14
C VAL A 83 11.12 -11.85 -1.70
N SER A 84 12.03 -10.90 -1.50
CA SER A 84 12.36 -10.33 -0.20
C SER A 84 11.42 -9.17 0.09
N ILE A 85 10.76 -9.19 1.26
CA ILE A 85 9.84 -8.14 1.69
C ILE A 85 10.41 -7.47 2.94
N THR A 86 10.75 -6.19 2.83
CA THR A 86 11.16 -5.34 3.94
C THR A 86 10.00 -4.47 4.40
N TRP A 87 9.68 -4.51 5.69
CA TRP A 87 8.58 -3.74 6.28
C TRP A 87 9.10 -2.49 6.97
N LEU A 88 8.49 -1.34 6.69
CA LEU A 88 8.84 -0.04 7.29
C LEU A 88 7.59 0.67 7.80
N ILE A 89 7.78 1.71 8.60
CA ILE A 89 6.72 2.60 9.08
C ILE A 89 7.00 4.00 8.55
N GLY A 90 5.94 4.70 8.13
CA GLY A 90 6.02 6.10 7.72
C GLY A 90 6.71 6.96 8.77
N LYS A 91 7.55 7.91 8.36
CA LYS A 91 8.37 8.72 9.29
C LYS A 91 7.54 9.50 10.30
N PHE A 92 6.35 9.97 9.90
CA PHE A 92 5.45 10.68 10.80
C PHE A 92 4.87 9.72 11.84
N HIS A 93 4.44 8.54 11.39
CA HIS A 93 3.85 7.52 12.27
C HIS A 93 4.88 6.88 13.20
N LEU A 94 6.14 6.73 12.77
CA LEU A 94 7.19 6.06 13.53
C LEU A 94 7.37 6.63 14.94
N GLY A 95 7.21 7.94 15.13
CA GLY A 95 7.30 8.60 16.43
C GLY A 95 6.25 8.13 17.45
N GLY A 96 5.12 7.59 17.00
CA GLY A 96 4.07 7.01 17.85
C GLY A 96 4.31 5.55 18.23
N HIS A 97 5.39 4.93 17.76
CA HIS A 97 5.72 3.53 18.03
C HIS A 97 6.75 3.39 19.15
N ARG A 98 6.80 2.19 19.73
CA ARG A 98 7.81 1.79 20.73
C ARG A 98 9.23 1.92 20.18
N GLU A 99 10.19 2.15 21.06
CA GLU A 99 11.59 2.46 20.73
C GLU A 99 12.24 1.42 19.78
N GLU A 100 11.92 0.14 19.94
CA GLU A 100 12.48 -0.93 19.11
C GLU A 100 12.09 -0.78 17.62
N CYS A 101 10.96 -0.11 17.35
CA CYS A 101 10.52 0.19 15.99
C CYS A 101 11.39 1.27 15.32
N HIS A 102 11.95 2.20 16.09
CA HIS A 102 12.71 3.35 15.57
C HIS A 102 14.02 2.93 14.88
N GLN A 103 14.49 1.72 15.18
CA GLN A 103 15.61 1.10 14.49
C GLN A 103 15.13 0.15 13.39
N SER A 104 14.19 -0.74 13.72
CA SER A 104 13.82 -1.88 12.87
C SER A 104 12.94 -1.52 11.65
N PHE A 105 12.13 -0.45 11.75
CA PHE A 105 11.15 -0.06 10.73
C PHE A 105 11.45 1.32 10.10
N ASN A 106 12.68 1.80 10.26
CA ASN A 106 13.05 3.16 9.90
C ASN A 106 13.69 3.24 8.51
N PHE A 107 13.11 4.08 7.66
CA PHE A 107 13.63 4.37 6.32
C PHE A 107 15.09 4.87 6.32
N ASN A 108 15.51 5.64 7.33
CA ASN A 108 16.87 6.20 7.36
C ASN A 108 17.95 5.14 7.59
N TYR A 109 17.57 3.99 8.16
CA TYR A 109 18.49 2.87 8.44
C TYR A 109 18.33 1.72 7.45
N THR A 110 17.47 1.87 6.44
CA THR A 110 17.21 0.82 5.46
C THR A 110 17.93 1.11 4.14
N PRO A 111 18.86 0.25 3.68
CA PRO A 111 19.52 0.43 2.39
C PRO A 111 18.56 0.33 1.21
N GLY A 112 18.88 1.02 0.11
CA GLY A 112 18.15 0.88 -1.17
C GLY A 112 16.82 1.65 -1.28
N VAL A 113 16.33 2.27 -0.21
CA VAL A 113 15.04 3.01 -0.23
C VAL A 113 15.16 4.47 -0.66
N GLY A 114 16.38 5.02 -0.67
CA GLY A 114 16.64 6.43 -0.93
C GLY A 114 16.06 7.36 0.14
N ARG A 115 15.97 8.67 -0.15
CA ARG A 115 15.37 9.64 0.78
C ARG A 115 13.84 9.63 0.64
N MET A 116 13.19 8.71 1.32
CA MET A 116 11.73 8.55 1.37
C MET A 116 11.16 9.03 2.71
N SER A 117 9.91 9.48 2.73
CA SER A 117 9.12 9.69 3.97
C SER A 117 8.24 8.50 4.34
N GLY A 118 7.75 7.73 3.36
CA GLY A 118 6.69 6.74 3.57
C GLY A 118 5.27 7.33 3.60
N GLU A 119 5.14 8.65 3.60
CA GLU A 119 3.89 9.39 3.82
C GLU A 119 3.20 9.84 2.52
N LEU A 120 3.70 9.43 1.36
CA LEU A 120 3.22 10.01 0.09
C LEU A 120 1.77 9.63 -0.22
N VAL A 121 1.29 8.52 0.30
CA VAL A 121 -0.11 8.09 0.13
C VAL A 121 -1.09 9.01 0.87
N GLU A 122 -0.68 9.71 1.93
CA GLU A 122 -1.48 10.77 2.57
C GLU A 122 -1.76 11.95 1.62
N THR A 123 -0.88 12.19 0.65
CA THR A 123 -1.14 13.18 -0.41
C THR A 123 -2.25 12.75 -1.37
N ILE A 124 -2.49 11.44 -1.50
CA ILE A 124 -3.61 10.90 -2.26
C ILE A 124 -4.90 11.08 -1.45
N TRP A 125 -4.88 10.77 -0.16
CA TRP A 125 -6.05 10.90 0.71
C TRP A 125 -6.51 12.34 0.87
N SER A 126 -5.58 13.27 1.10
CA SER A 126 -5.89 14.71 1.10
C SER A 126 -6.53 15.19 -0.21
N TYR A 127 -6.14 14.60 -1.36
CA TYR A 127 -6.82 14.91 -2.62
C TYR A 127 -8.23 14.32 -2.67
N PHE A 128 -8.46 13.12 -2.13
CA PHE A 128 -9.78 12.48 -2.15
C PHE A 128 -10.72 12.87 -1.01
N ASP A 129 -10.31 13.74 -0.09
CA ASP A 129 -11.12 14.12 1.07
C ASP A 129 -12.52 14.65 0.67
N TYR A 130 -12.62 15.39 -0.45
CA TYR A 130 -13.91 15.88 -0.95
C TYR A 130 -14.85 14.76 -1.44
N LEU A 131 -14.31 13.63 -1.92
CA LEU A 131 -15.11 12.48 -2.37
C LEU A 131 -15.83 11.80 -1.22
N LYS A 132 -15.33 11.93 0.02
CA LYS A 132 -15.97 11.37 1.21
C LYS A 132 -17.41 11.87 1.36
N TYR A 133 -17.65 13.14 1.09
CA TYR A 133 -18.98 13.74 1.18
C TYR A 133 -19.85 13.38 -0.03
N GLN A 134 -19.26 13.34 -1.23
CA GLN A 134 -19.98 13.02 -2.47
C GLN A 134 -20.45 11.56 -2.52
N THR A 135 -19.63 10.65 -2.01
CA THR A 135 -19.90 9.21 -2.03
C THR A 135 -20.79 8.72 -0.89
N ARG A 136 -21.10 9.57 0.09
CA ARG A 136 -21.78 9.16 1.34
C ARG A 136 -23.19 8.64 1.11
N GLU A 137 -23.95 9.32 0.24
CA GLU A 137 -25.35 9.00 -0.04
C GLU A 137 -25.51 8.07 -1.28
N MET A 138 -24.39 7.72 -1.93
CA MET A 138 -24.41 6.86 -3.11
C MET A 138 -24.67 5.41 -2.74
N GLY A 139 -25.41 4.68 -3.59
CA GLY A 139 -25.51 3.23 -3.48
C GLY A 139 -24.15 2.54 -3.64
N PRO A 140 -23.96 1.30 -3.12
CA PRO A 140 -22.66 0.64 -3.09
C PRO A 140 -21.95 0.55 -4.45
N GLY A 141 -22.66 0.19 -5.52
CA GLY A 141 -22.09 0.12 -6.87
C GLY A 141 -21.65 1.48 -7.41
N ALA A 142 -22.53 2.48 -7.33
CA ALA A 142 -22.23 3.83 -7.80
C ALA A 142 -21.08 4.48 -7.01
N ARG A 143 -20.97 4.19 -5.70
CA ARG A 143 -19.83 4.60 -4.87
C ARG A 143 -18.52 3.96 -5.36
N GLN A 144 -18.51 2.65 -5.62
CA GLN A 144 -17.32 1.95 -6.10
C GLN A 144 -16.88 2.46 -7.47
N GLU A 145 -17.81 2.72 -8.38
CA GLU A 145 -17.53 3.29 -9.70
C GLU A 145 -16.94 4.71 -9.57
N MET A 146 -17.54 5.59 -8.76
CA MET A 146 -17.00 6.94 -8.54
C MET A 146 -15.59 6.92 -7.97
N LEU A 147 -15.33 6.10 -6.95
CA LEU A 147 -14.00 5.98 -6.36
C LEU A 147 -12.99 5.43 -7.36
N SER A 148 -13.37 4.40 -8.11
CA SER A 148 -12.51 3.81 -9.14
C SER A 148 -12.16 4.82 -10.24
N ASP A 149 -13.14 5.60 -10.72
CA ASP A 149 -12.91 6.63 -11.73
C ASP A 149 -11.98 7.74 -11.20
N ALA A 150 -12.22 8.23 -9.98
CA ALA A 150 -11.37 9.25 -9.37
C ALA A 150 -9.92 8.77 -9.16
N MET A 151 -9.75 7.51 -8.75
CA MET A 151 -8.43 6.87 -8.60
C MET A 151 -7.71 6.69 -9.93
N ASN A 152 -8.44 6.27 -10.98
CA ASN A 152 -7.90 6.19 -12.34
C ASN A 152 -7.51 7.56 -12.88
N TYR A 153 -8.33 8.59 -12.64
CA TYR A 153 -8.02 9.96 -13.02
C TYR A 153 -6.78 10.49 -12.28
N TRP A 154 -6.62 10.20 -10.99
CA TRP A 154 -5.40 10.51 -10.24
C TRP A 154 -4.17 9.90 -10.91
N ASN A 155 -4.21 8.59 -11.19
CA ASN A 155 -3.13 7.88 -11.86
C ASN A 155 -2.82 8.48 -13.24
N TRP A 156 -3.84 8.75 -14.06
CA TRP A 156 -3.68 9.39 -15.36
C TRP A 156 -2.99 10.75 -15.25
N ARG A 157 -3.44 11.63 -14.34
CA ARG A 157 -2.82 12.95 -14.12
C ARG A 157 -1.35 12.82 -13.73
N LYS A 158 -1.02 11.85 -12.87
CA LYS A 158 0.36 11.60 -12.44
C LYS A 158 1.21 11.10 -13.60
N ILE A 159 0.73 10.14 -14.39
CA ILE A 159 1.44 9.59 -15.56
C ILE A 159 1.71 10.67 -16.60
N VAL A 160 0.70 11.45 -16.98
CA VAL A 160 0.85 12.54 -17.98
C VAL A 160 1.87 13.58 -17.51
N LYS A 161 1.88 13.92 -16.22
CA LYS A 161 2.87 14.83 -15.64
C LYS A 161 4.27 14.23 -15.49
N LEU A 162 4.37 12.91 -15.30
CA LEU A 162 5.65 12.19 -15.22
C LEU A 162 6.27 11.96 -16.60
N GLY A 163 5.51 12.12 -17.69
CA GLY A 163 5.90 11.96 -19.09
C GLY A 163 6.96 12.94 -19.63
N MET A 164 7.89 13.41 -18.79
CA MET A 164 9.10 14.12 -19.21
C MET A 164 10.43 13.47 -18.78
N LEU A 165 10.46 12.44 -17.92
CA LEU A 165 11.71 11.79 -17.52
C LEU A 165 11.51 10.29 -17.17
N GLN A 166 12.00 9.38 -18.02
CA GLN A 166 12.15 7.95 -17.69
C GLN A 166 13.62 7.60 -17.47
N SER A 167 13.94 6.92 -16.35
CA SER A 167 14.89 5.80 -16.30
C SER A 167 14.93 5.14 -14.90
N GLY A 168 14.66 3.83 -14.84
CA GLY A 168 15.07 2.91 -13.77
C GLY A 168 14.15 2.78 -12.53
N ALA A 169 13.44 1.67 -12.39
CA ALA A 169 12.54 1.41 -11.25
C ALA A 169 13.05 0.26 -10.36
N ALA A 170 13.57 0.61 -9.18
CA ALA A 170 13.35 -0.21 -7.99
C ALA A 170 11.92 0.09 -7.48
N ALA A 171 11.11 -0.96 -7.29
CA ALA A 171 9.70 -0.83 -6.91
C ALA A 171 9.55 -0.84 -5.39
N LEU A 172 9.40 0.36 -4.82
CA LEU A 172 8.96 0.58 -3.45
C LEU A 172 7.45 0.81 -3.46
N ILE A 173 6.72 0.04 -2.64
CA ILE A 173 5.26 0.04 -2.56
C ILE A 173 4.88 0.57 -1.17
N LEU A 174 4.20 1.71 -1.11
CA LEU A 174 3.77 2.38 0.11
C LEU A 174 2.29 2.09 0.38
N ILE A 175 1.95 1.96 1.65
CA ILE A 175 0.62 1.56 2.10
C ILE A 175 0.19 2.46 3.24
N THR A 176 -0.99 3.06 3.12
CA THR A 176 -1.73 3.57 4.27
C THR A 176 -3.22 3.31 4.10
N SER A 177 -3.94 3.28 5.21
CA SER A 177 -5.40 3.22 5.25
C SER A 177 -5.93 4.59 5.64
N SER A 178 -7.03 5.02 5.01
CA SER A 178 -7.80 6.18 5.47
C SER A 178 -9.14 5.72 6.04
N THR A 179 -9.54 6.35 7.15
CA THR A 179 -10.79 6.05 7.87
C THR A 179 -11.91 7.07 7.62
#